data_AF-A0A2E2CB22-F1
#
_entry.id   AF-A0A2E2CB22-F1
#
_cell.length_a   1.000
_cell.length_b   1.000
_cell.length_c   1.000
_cell.angle_alpha   90.00
_cell.angle_beta   90.00
_cell.angle_gamma   90.00
#
_symmetry.space_group_name_H-M   'P 1'
#
loop_
_entity.id
_entity.type
_entity.pdbx_description
1 polymer ?
#
loop_
_entity_poly.entity_id
_entity_poly.type
_entity_poly.pdbx_seq_one_letter_code
_entity_poly.pdbx_strand_id
1 'polypeptide(L)'
;MEPGQDAPQPDPHTPQINSQPEQGSDADRQEERTRSIEEVERHEAEMIAQWDAEKIQHMEELELELLEKEQLVERLTEQLTQVAERLEHSQHTSHEQKAADNHRIQELESIREQEEALITALKDRLSQVAEQLERSQLNQNHLTESDQQRLQELETELQEKETLVNTLTERVAKLAEQLKIAQRETAELSAADQQKISELQTELEEKEQLVVILTERLEQVAEQLDRRHRTGADRGMTVSSGIPPEVIEEQQKLTHDLHSLLEQWQGMETESALTRIELQIAELKKVVEDGFEKGPATPPAASLADYLSSPTIPSAEEPSAFEEATEEPPAPEPVETPPASNSTATGWEAMKQKLMSGQGVDVSTDLARKPAPKPAPPAKPETPAGLLLNSGSTGTTGRTLASYKPPVPAAPAEIDEESATQNQLIAAVRERDLFISALIKRLREAETAIIPVNWEQLNNAPTELVEQLQALHHDLEHNLGLAEVEISIERARLSRTQSMLQNREEQIRKKEKQLGLNLDRSEQEEVPAEKPMNDEQKKRWLGFLN
;
A
#
# COMPACT_ATOMS: atom_id res chain seq x y z
N MET A 1 26.73 -9.77 -46.91
CA MET A 1 26.55 -11.22 -47.08
C MET A 1 25.49 -11.40 -48.15
N GLU A 2 25.90 -11.85 -49.35
CA GLU A 2 25.05 -12.64 -50.27
C GLU A 2 24.73 -14.00 -49.61
N PRO A 3 23.70 -14.80 -50.01
CA PRO A 3 23.23 -15.12 -51.38
C PRO A 3 21.68 -14.98 -51.51
N GLY A 4 20.96 -15.10 -52.64
CA GLY A 4 21.06 -15.90 -53.87
C GLY A 4 19.83 -16.83 -53.94
N GLN A 5 19.05 -16.83 -55.04
CA GLN A 5 18.14 -17.89 -55.54
C GLN A 5 17.22 -17.32 -56.64
N ASP A 6 17.45 -17.67 -57.91
CA ASP A 6 16.85 -18.81 -58.65
C ASP A 6 15.47 -18.48 -59.23
N ALA A 7 15.49 -18.03 -60.48
CA ALA A 7 14.30 -17.89 -61.33
C ALA A 7 14.11 -19.18 -62.16
N PRO A 8 12.92 -19.81 -62.15
CA PRO A 8 12.65 -20.96 -63.00
C PRO A 8 12.30 -20.52 -64.44
N GLN A 9 13.01 -21.08 -65.41
CA GLN A 9 12.63 -21.07 -66.83
C GLN A 9 11.44 -22.02 -67.07
N PRO A 10 10.45 -21.65 -67.90
CA PRO A 10 9.45 -22.60 -68.39
C PRO A 10 9.93 -23.29 -69.69
N ASP A 11 9.80 -24.61 -69.71
CA ASP A 11 9.99 -25.49 -70.88
C ASP A 11 8.88 -25.28 -71.93
N PRO A 12 9.22 -25.26 -73.24
CA PRO A 12 8.23 -25.31 -74.31
C PRO A 12 7.94 -26.76 -74.71
N HIS A 13 6.89 -27.36 -74.17
CA HIS A 13 6.31 -28.59 -74.72
C HIS A 13 5.28 -28.25 -75.81
N THR A 14 5.70 -28.40 -77.07
CA THR A 14 4.86 -28.41 -78.26
C THR A 14 4.10 -29.75 -78.36
N PRO A 15 2.76 -29.77 -78.42
CA PRO A 15 2.03 -30.95 -78.85
C PRO A 15 1.98 -31.02 -80.39
N GLN A 16 2.43 -32.15 -80.93
CA GLN A 16 2.24 -32.55 -82.33
C GLN A 16 0.74 -32.68 -82.65
N ILE A 17 0.27 -31.84 -83.58
CA ILE A 17 -1.08 -31.95 -84.16
C ILE A 17 -1.01 -32.95 -85.32
N ASN A 18 -1.77 -34.03 -85.17
CA ASN A 18 -1.96 -35.10 -86.13
C ASN A 18 -3.09 -34.68 -87.11
N SER A 19 -2.75 -34.49 -88.38
CA SER A 19 -3.70 -34.05 -89.42
C SER A 19 -4.43 -35.24 -90.05
N GLN A 20 -5.75 -35.34 -89.85
CA GLN A 20 -6.66 -36.12 -90.71
C GLN A 20 -7.50 -35.18 -91.59
N PRO A 21 -7.70 -35.49 -92.88
CA PRO A 21 -8.53 -34.68 -93.76
C PRO A 21 -9.96 -35.24 -93.80
N GLU A 22 -10.89 -34.60 -93.08
CA GLU A 22 -12.32 -34.83 -93.32
C GLU A 22 -12.87 -33.78 -94.28
N GLN A 23 -13.46 -34.27 -95.38
CA GLN A 23 -14.19 -33.49 -96.35
C GLN A 23 -15.58 -33.19 -95.76
N GLY A 24 -15.73 -31.99 -95.17
CA GLY A 24 -16.99 -31.46 -94.67
C GLY A 24 -17.30 -30.12 -95.34
N SER A 25 -18.56 -29.97 -95.76
CA SER A 25 -19.16 -28.85 -96.48
C SER A 25 -18.66 -27.46 -96.04
N ASP A 26 -18.17 -26.64 -96.98
CA ASP A 26 -17.55 -25.32 -96.73
C ASP A 26 -18.52 -24.25 -96.20
N ALA A 27 -19.83 -24.51 -96.22
CA ALA A 27 -20.84 -23.60 -95.67
C ALA A 27 -20.94 -23.66 -94.13
N ASP A 28 -20.81 -24.85 -93.53
CA ASP A 28 -20.90 -25.03 -92.07
C ASP A 28 -19.62 -24.59 -91.35
N ARG A 29 -18.47 -24.65 -92.04
CA ARG A 29 -17.15 -24.25 -91.49
C ARG A 29 -16.96 -22.74 -91.32
N GLN A 30 -17.69 -21.91 -92.06
CA GLN A 30 -17.59 -20.46 -91.88
C GLN A 30 -18.36 -19.99 -90.64
N GLU A 31 -19.54 -20.57 -90.36
CA GLU A 31 -20.29 -20.27 -89.13
C GLU A 31 -19.57 -20.75 -87.87
N GLU A 32 -18.90 -21.91 -87.94
CA GLU A 32 -18.13 -22.45 -86.82
C GLU A 32 -16.87 -21.61 -86.53
N ARG A 33 -16.23 -21.04 -87.55
CA ARG A 33 -15.09 -20.12 -87.37
C ARG A 33 -15.51 -18.79 -86.76
N THR A 34 -16.65 -18.24 -87.16
CA THR A 34 -17.15 -16.98 -86.56
C THR A 34 -17.58 -17.21 -85.11
N ARG A 35 -18.18 -18.36 -84.78
CA ARG A 35 -18.48 -18.72 -83.39
C ARG A 35 -17.21 -18.89 -82.55
N SER A 36 -16.18 -19.54 -83.09
CA SER A 36 -14.91 -19.70 -82.36
C SER A 36 -14.19 -18.37 -82.11
N ILE A 37 -14.30 -17.40 -83.03
CA ILE A 37 -13.69 -16.07 -82.84
C ILE A 37 -14.45 -15.32 -81.74
N GLU A 38 -15.79 -15.33 -81.76
CA GLU A 38 -16.57 -14.70 -80.71
C GLU A 38 -16.37 -15.35 -79.33
N GLU A 39 -16.14 -16.67 -79.27
CA GLU A 39 -15.82 -17.37 -78.01
C GLU A 39 -14.44 -16.99 -77.49
N VAL A 40 -13.43 -16.86 -78.37
CA VAL A 40 -12.10 -16.39 -77.99
C VAL A 40 -12.14 -14.94 -77.52
N GLU A 41 -12.85 -14.05 -78.22
CA GLU A 41 -13.02 -12.65 -77.80
C GLU A 41 -13.75 -12.53 -76.46
N ARG A 42 -14.77 -13.36 -76.21
CA ARG A 42 -15.44 -13.43 -74.90
C ARG A 42 -14.48 -13.92 -73.81
N HIS A 43 -13.69 -14.95 -74.09
CA HIS A 43 -12.74 -15.49 -73.12
C HIS A 43 -11.61 -14.49 -72.81
N GLU A 44 -11.10 -13.78 -73.82
CA GLU A 44 -10.11 -12.71 -73.63
C GLU A 44 -10.71 -11.55 -72.82
N ALA A 45 -11.96 -11.15 -73.11
CA ALA A 45 -12.66 -10.13 -72.33
C ALA A 45 -12.90 -10.56 -70.87
N GLU A 46 -13.24 -11.84 -70.64
CA GLU A 46 -13.37 -12.41 -69.30
C GLU A 46 -12.04 -12.42 -68.54
N MET A 47 -10.93 -12.80 -69.18
CA MET A 47 -9.61 -12.75 -68.55
C MET A 47 -9.18 -11.32 -68.21
N ILE A 48 -9.43 -10.36 -69.10
CA ILE A 48 -9.13 -8.94 -68.84
C ILE A 48 -9.99 -8.44 -67.67
N ALA A 49 -11.29 -8.75 -67.65
CA ALA A 49 -12.18 -8.37 -66.56
C ALA A 49 -11.79 -9.01 -65.23
N GLN A 50 -11.34 -10.27 -65.25
CA GLN A 50 -10.83 -10.95 -64.07
C GLN A 50 -9.55 -10.29 -63.56
N TRP A 51 -8.61 -9.99 -64.45
CA TRP A 51 -7.36 -9.33 -64.09
C TRP A 51 -7.59 -7.92 -63.53
N ASP A 52 -8.50 -7.14 -64.12
CA ASP A 52 -8.89 -5.83 -63.61
C ASP A 52 -9.58 -5.93 -62.24
N ALA A 53 -10.42 -6.96 -62.01
CA ALA A 53 -11.06 -7.21 -60.73
C ALA A 53 -10.04 -7.58 -59.64
N GLU A 54 -9.08 -8.47 -59.94
CA GLU A 54 -7.98 -8.83 -59.03
C GLU A 54 -7.12 -7.62 -58.69
N LYS A 55 -6.86 -6.75 -59.67
CA LYS A 55 -6.11 -5.51 -59.46
C LYS A 55 -6.87 -4.51 -58.57
N ILE A 56 -8.18 -4.37 -58.75
CA ILE A 56 -9.02 -3.52 -57.88
C ILE A 56 -9.01 -4.06 -56.45
N GLN A 57 -9.18 -5.37 -56.27
CA GLN A 57 -9.11 -6.02 -54.95
C GLN A 57 -7.76 -5.78 -54.28
N HIS A 58 -6.65 -5.96 -55.00
CA HIS A 58 -5.32 -5.68 -54.45
C HIS A 58 -5.15 -4.20 -54.07
N MET A 59 -5.69 -3.25 -54.86
CA MET A 59 -5.64 -1.83 -54.47
C MET A 59 -6.46 -1.56 -53.20
N GLU A 60 -7.65 -2.15 -53.07
CA GLU A 60 -8.48 -2.04 -51.86
C GLU A 60 -7.77 -2.63 -50.63
N GLU A 61 -7.09 -3.78 -50.78
CA GLU A 61 -6.28 -4.38 -49.71
C GLU A 61 -5.12 -3.46 -49.27
N LEU A 62 -4.42 -2.85 -50.23
CA LEU A 62 -3.34 -1.89 -49.93
C LEU A 62 -3.86 -0.61 -49.26
N GLU A 63 -5.04 -0.12 -49.67
CA GLU A 63 -5.69 1.03 -49.03
C GLU A 63 -6.06 0.74 -47.57
N LEU A 64 -6.58 -0.47 -47.30
CA LEU A 64 -6.86 -0.92 -45.93
C LEU A 64 -5.59 -1.04 -45.09
N GLU A 65 -4.53 -1.67 -45.63
CA GLU A 65 -3.25 -1.79 -44.93
C GLU A 65 -2.63 -0.42 -44.63
N LEU A 66 -2.77 0.55 -45.56
CA LEU A 66 -2.30 1.92 -45.36
C LEU A 66 -3.08 2.60 -44.23
N LEU A 67 -4.40 2.45 -44.19
CA LEU A 67 -5.26 3.01 -43.15
C LEU A 67 -4.95 2.41 -41.76
N GLU A 68 -4.68 1.10 -41.69
CA GLU A 68 -4.24 0.44 -40.45
C GLU A 68 -2.89 0.98 -39.96
N LYS A 69 -1.94 1.21 -40.88
CA LYS A 69 -0.64 1.82 -40.56
C LYS A 69 -0.78 3.26 -40.10
N GLU A 70 -1.67 4.06 -40.70
CA GLU A 70 -1.96 5.42 -40.25
C GLU A 70 -2.52 5.44 -38.83
N GLN A 71 -3.48 4.56 -38.51
CA GLN A 71 -4.00 4.42 -37.15
C GLN A 71 -2.95 3.97 -36.14
N LEU A 72 -2.01 3.11 -36.56
CA LEU A 72 -0.89 2.69 -35.71
C LEU A 72 0.05 3.87 -35.43
N VAL A 73 0.38 4.68 -36.45
CA VAL A 73 1.20 5.89 -36.29
C VAL A 73 0.52 6.88 -35.35
N GLU A 74 -0.78 7.12 -35.49
CA GLU A 74 -1.54 8.00 -34.60
C GLU A 74 -1.46 7.53 -33.14
N ARG A 75 -1.71 6.23 -32.90
CA ARG A 75 -1.56 5.62 -31.57
C ARG A 75 -0.15 5.75 -30.99
N LEU A 76 0.88 5.50 -31.80
CA LEU A 76 2.28 5.64 -31.36
C LEU A 76 2.63 7.11 -31.06
N THR A 77 2.12 8.06 -31.83
CA THR A 77 2.34 9.49 -31.56
C THR A 77 1.66 9.91 -30.26
N GLU A 78 0.42 9.46 -30.01
CA GLU A 78 -0.28 9.71 -28.75
C GLU A 78 0.49 9.12 -27.55
N GLN A 79 0.98 7.88 -27.67
CA GLN A 79 1.80 7.26 -26.64
C GLN A 79 3.10 8.04 -26.37
N LEU A 80 3.79 8.52 -27.41
CA LEU A 80 4.99 9.35 -27.25
C LEU A 80 4.69 10.69 -26.57
N THR A 81 3.57 11.33 -26.90
CA THR A 81 3.13 12.56 -26.23
C THR A 81 2.83 12.31 -24.76
N GLN A 82 2.11 11.23 -24.43
CA GLN A 82 1.84 10.86 -23.03
C GLN A 82 3.13 10.58 -22.25
N VAL A 83 4.12 9.91 -22.86
CA VAL A 83 5.42 9.66 -22.22
C VAL A 83 6.17 10.97 -21.99
N ALA A 84 6.16 11.90 -22.96
CA ALA A 84 6.77 13.21 -22.82
C ALA A 84 6.14 14.04 -21.69
N GLU A 85 4.81 14.08 -21.61
CA GLU A 85 4.09 14.78 -20.54
C GLU A 85 4.40 14.17 -19.16
N ARG A 86 4.45 12.84 -19.04
CA ARG A 86 4.83 12.15 -17.80
C ARG A 86 6.27 12.49 -17.39
N LEU A 87 7.19 12.58 -18.35
CA LEU A 87 8.58 12.94 -18.11
C LEU A 87 8.70 14.38 -17.60
N GLU A 88 7.97 15.33 -18.21
CA GLU A 88 7.95 16.73 -17.79
C GLU A 88 7.37 16.91 -16.38
N HIS A 89 6.26 16.23 -16.08
CA HIS A 89 5.68 16.23 -14.72
C HIS A 89 6.65 15.61 -13.69
N SER A 90 7.36 14.54 -14.06
CA SER A 90 8.38 13.94 -13.20
C SER A 90 9.56 14.89 -12.96
N GLN A 91 9.96 15.69 -13.96
CA GLN A 91 11.03 16.68 -13.79
C GLN A 91 10.59 17.83 -12.89
N HIS A 92 9.36 18.35 -13.07
CA HIS A 92 8.84 19.43 -12.23
C HIS A 92 8.72 19.03 -10.75
N THR A 93 8.13 17.87 -10.47
CA THR A 93 8.04 17.34 -9.10
C THR A 93 9.41 17.09 -8.47
N SER A 94 10.40 16.65 -9.27
CA SER A 94 11.79 16.51 -8.79
C SER A 94 12.42 17.86 -8.44
N HIS A 95 12.19 18.89 -9.24
CA HIS A 95 12.67 20.24 -8.97
C HIS A 95 12.01 20.86 -7.73
N GLU A 96 10.70 20.68 -7.56
CA GLU A 96 9.96 21.14 -6.38
C GLU A 96 10.45 20.46 -5.10
N GLN A 97 10.69 19.14 -5.14
CA GLN A 97 11.26 18.41 -4.01
C GLN A 97 12.65 18.92 -3.64
N LYS A 98 13.54 19.11 -4.63
CA LYS A 98 14.88 19.67 -4.39
C LYS A 98 14.81 21.07 -3.78
N ALA A 99 13.83 21.89 -4.17
CA ALA A 99 13.61 23.20 -3.58
C ALA A 99 13.15 23.10 -2.12
N ALA A 100 12.23 22.19 -1.80
CA ALA A 100 11.76 21.94 -0.44
C ALA A 100 12.89 21.40 0.47
N ASP A 101 13.69 20.46 -0.03
CA ASP A 101 14.84 19.90 0.71
C ASP A 101 15.89 20.99 0.98
N ASN A 102 16.20 21.84 0.00
CA ASN A 102 17.10 22.97 0.18
C ASN A 102 16.58 23.97 1.22
N HIS A 103 15.27 24.24 1.25
CA HIS A 103 14.66 25.08 2.28
C HIS A 103 14.81 24.45 3.67
N ARG A 104 14.56 23.14 3.78
CA ARG A 104 14.69 22.41 5.04
C ARG A 104 16.14 22.39 5.55
N ILE A 105 17.11 22.24 4.65
CA ILE A 105 18.54 22.31 4.98
C ILE A 105 18.87 23.71 5.53
N GLN A 106 18.41 24.78 4.88
CA GLN A 106 18.63 26.15 5.35
C GLN A 106 18.01 26.41 6.74
N GLU A 107 16.81 25.88 7.02
CA GLU A 107 16.21 25.96 8.35
C GLU A 107 17.08 25.27 9.41
N LEU A 108 17.56 24.05 9.13
CA LEU A 108 18.40 23.30 10.04
C LEU A 108 19.77 23.97 10.27
N GLU A 109 20.35 24.55 9.23
CA GLU A 109 21.57 25.36 9.33
C GLU A 109 21.35 26.59 10.22
N SER A 110 20.23 27.30 10.06
CA SER A 110 19.88 28.44 10.91
C SER A 110 19.69 28.05 12.38
N ILE A 111 19.01 26.93 12.65
CA ILE A 111 18.83 26.41 14.01
C ILE A 111 20.20 26.08 14.64
N ARG A 112 21.06 25.40 13.88
CA ARG A 112 22.40 25.04 14.34
C ARG A 112 23.25 26.28 14.67
N GLU A 113 23.23 27.31 13.83
CA GLU A 113 23.94 28.57 14.09
C GLU A 113 23.44 29.26 15.36
N GLN A 114 22.12 29.25 15.61
CA GLN A 114 21.54 29.79 16.84
C GLN A 114 21.98 29.01 18.08
N GLU A 115 22.03 27.68 18.00
CA GLU A 115 22.50 26.83 19.09
C GLU A 115 24.00 27.05 19.37
N GLU A 116 24.84 27.15 18.35
CA GLU A 116 26.27 27.46 18.50
C GLU A 116 26.48 28.85 19.14
N ALA A 117 25.65 29.84 18.78
CA ALA A 117 25.66 31.17 19.41
C ALA A 117 25.25 31.13 20.89
N LEU A 118 24.25 30.32 21.27
CA LEU A 118 23.87 30.14 22.68
C LEU A 118 24.97 29.46 23.50
N ILE A 119 25.62 28.44 22.93
CA ILE A 119 26.72 27.74 23.59
C ILE A 119 27.90 28.69 23.85
N THR A 120 28.26 29.52 22.86
CA THR A 120 29.34 30.51 23.02
C THR A 120 28.99 31.56 24.09
N ALA A 121 27.76 32.09 24.09
CA ALA A 121 27.31 33.03 25.12
C ALA A 121 27.32 32.42 26.55
N LEU A 122 26.93 31.15 26.70
CA LEU A 122 26.99 30.45 27.98
C LEU A 122 28.43 30.23 28.46
N LYS A 123 29.36 29.91 27.54
CA LYS A 123 30.79 29.79 27.86
C LYS A 123 31.39 31.12 28.33
N ASP A 124 31.05 32.23 27.67
CA ASP A 124 31.51 33.57 28.06
C ASP A 124 30.95 33.99 29.42
N ARG A 125 29.71 33.61 29.73
CA ARG A 125 29.13 33.89 31.05
C ARG A 125 29.81 33.07 32.15
N LEU A 126 30.13 31.81 31.87
CA LEU A 126 30.88 30.96 32.81
C LEU A 126 32.30 31.50 33.06
N SER A 127 33.00 31.96 32.02
CA SER A 127 34.33 32.56 32.19
C SER A 127 34.27 33.87 32.99
N GLN A 128 33.25 34.71 32.78
CA GLN A 128 33.03 35.91 33.59
C GLN A 128 32.77 35.59 35.07
N VAL A 129 31.95 34.57 35.35
CA VAL A 129 31.69 34.13 36.73
C VAL A 129 32.97 33.59 37.37
N ALA A 130 33.77 32.82 36.63
CA ALA A 130 35.07 32.33 37.10
C ALA A 130 36.04 33.49 37.42
N GLU A 131 36.16 34.50 36.54
CA GLU A 131 36.98 35.69 36.81
C GLU A 131 36.47 36.50 38.02
N GLN A 132 35.15 36.62 38.19
CA GLN A 132 34.56 37.30 39.34
C GLN A 132 34.89 36.57 40.64
N LEU A 133 34.82 35.23 40.62
CA LEU A 133 35.21 34.39 41.74
C LEU A 133 36.70 34.58 42.07
N GLU A 134 37.59 34.53 41.06
CA GLU A 134 39.04 34.71 41.25
C GLU A 134 39.39 36.11 41.79
N ARG A 135 38.75 37.17 41.27
CA ARG A 135 38.90 38.55 41.80
C ARG A 135 38.39 38.66 43.23
N SER A 136 37.31 37.96 43.57
CA SER A 136 36.79 37.93 44.94
C SER A 136 37.76 37.23 45.90
N GLN A 137 38.40 36.14 45.45
CA GLN A 137 39.45 35.43 46.21
C GLN A 137 40.74 36.26 46.36
N LEU A 138 41.10 37.11 45.40
CA LEU A 138 42.31 37.96 45.45
C LEU A 138 42.16 39.20 46.35
N ASN A 139 40.97 39.81 46.39
CA ASN A 139 40.68 40.96 47.27
C ASN A 139 40.55 40.56 48.75
N GLN A 140 40.58 39.27 49.00
CA GLN A 140 40.38 38.61 50.27
C GLN A 140 41.70 38.51 51.10
N ASN A 141 42.47 39.60 51.17
CA ASN A 141 43.56 39.72 52.16
C ASN A 141 43.14 40.46 53.44
N HIS A 142 41.84 40.68 53.63
CA HIS A 142 41.24 41.16 54.88
C HIS A 142 39.84 40.53 55.09
N LEU A 143 39.71 39.20 54.94
CA LEU A 143 38.41 38.56 55.18
C LEU A 143 37.97 38.74 56.62
N THR A 144 36.73 39.17 56.75
CA THR A 144 35.94 38.87 57.93
C THR A 144 35.37 37.45 57.79
N GLU A 145 35.03 36.79 58.91
CA GLU A 145 34.39 35.46 58.92
C GLU A 145 33.18 35.36 57.96
N SER A 146 32.46 36.47 57.75
CA SER A 146 31.34 36.55 56.81
C SER A 146 31.74 36.31 55.35
N ASP A 147 32.95 36.72 54.95
CA ASP A 147 33.45 36.51 53.60
C ASP A 147 33.92 35.06 53.38
N GLN A 148 34.35 34.39 54.46
CA GLN A 148 34.67 32.95 54.42
C GLN A 148 33.39 32.13 54.23
N GLN A 149 32.32 32.49 54.94
CA GLN A 149 31.02 31.83 54.79
C GLN A 149 30.46 32.00 53.37
N ARG A 150 30.53 33.21 52.81
CA ARG A 150 30.04 33.46 51.45
C ARG A 150 30.85 32.76 50.35
N LEU A 151 32.16 32.60 50.53
CA LEU A 151 32.96 31.78 49.63
C LEU A 151 32.58 30.31 49.72
N GLN A 152 32.34 29.79 50.93
CA GLN A 152 31.87 28.42 51.09
C GLN A 152 30.53 28.19 50.39
N GLU A 153 29.58 29.13 50.50
CA GLU A 153 28.29 29.06 49.78
C GLU A 153 28.48 29.07 48.25
N LEU A 154 29.39 29.91 47.73
CA LEU A 154 29.68 29.95 46.29
C LEU A 154 30.42 28.70 45.79
N GLU A 155 31.30 28.10 46.62
CA GLU A 155 31.95 26.84 46.30
C GLU A 155 30.94 25.69 46.24
N THR A 156 29.96 25.63 47.16
CA THR A 156 28.90 24.62 47.10
C THR A 156 27.98 24.86 45.90
N GLU A 157 27.61 26.11 45.59
CA GLU A 157 26.80 26.43 44.41
C GLU A 157 27.53 26.09 43.10
N LEU A 158 28.85 26.29 43.04
CA LEU A 158 29.66 25.92 41.88
C LEU A 158 29.75 24.39 41.73
N GLN A 159 29.93 23.65 42.82
CA GLN A 159 29.90 22.19 42.82
C GLN A 159 28.53 21.67 42.37
N GLU A 160 27.42 22.22 42.87
CA GLU A 160 26.07 21.87 42.43
C GLU A 160 25.89 22.11 40.93
N LYS A 161 26.32 23.26 40.41
CA LYS A 161 26.26 23.56 38.97
C LYS A 161 27.13 22.62 38.15
N GLU A 162 28.31 22.23 38.63
CA GLU A 162 29.18 21.27 37.96
C GLU A 162 28.51 19.89 37.89
N THR A 163 27.85 19.44 38.97
CA THR A 163 27.05 18.19 38.94
C THR A 163 25.87 18.28 37.97
N LEU A 164 25.23 19.45 37.86
CA LEU A 164 24.14 19.68 36.92
C LEU A 164 24.65 19.66 35.46
N VAL A 165 25.80 20.27 35.18
CA VAL A 165 26.42 20.22 33.85
C VAL A 165 26.77 18.77 33.48
N ASN A 166 27.34 18.00 34.40
CA ASN A 166 27.70 16.60 34.18
C ASN A 166 26.47 15.71 33.92
N THR A 167 25.38 15.92 34.66
CA THR A 167 24.12 15.19 34.41
C THR A 167 23.46 15.59 33.09
N LEU A 168 23.56 16.87 32.67
CA LEU A 168 23.09 17.31 31.36
C LEU A 168 23.92 16.74 30.21
N THR A 169 25.25 16.70 30.31
CA THR A 169 26.11 16.09 29.28
C THR A 169 25.85 14.59 29.17
N GLU A 170 25.65 13.88 30.28
CA GLU A 170 25.26 12.46 30.26
C GLU A 170 23.90 12.26 29.57
N ARG A 171 22.91 13.11 29.87
CA ARG A 171 21.61 13.06 29.20
C ARG A 171 21.70 13.35 27.70
N VAL A 172 22.53 14.30 27.28
CA VAL A 172 22.77 14.61 25.85
C VAL A 172 23.45 13.43 25.16
N ALA A 173 24.44 12.79 25.80
CA ALA A 173 25.09 11.59 25.27
C ALA A 173 24.09 10.43 25.10
N LYS A 174 23.22 10.21 26.09
CA LYS A 174 22.16 9.18 26.02
C LYS A 174 21.16 9.47 24.90
N LEU A 175 20.74 10.73 24.72
CA LEU A 175 19.86 11.12 23.61
C LEU A 175 20.53 10.94 22.25
N ALA A 176 21.82 11.26 22.12
CA ALA A 176 22.57 11.04 20.89
C ALA A 176 22.66 9.54 20.53
N GLU A 177 22.83 8.68 21.53
CA GLU A 177 22.83 7.22 21.35
C GLU A 177 21.45 6.70 20.95
N GLN A 178 20.37 7.18 21.59
CA GLN A 178 18.99 6.85 21.21
C GLN A 178 18.67 7.30 19.78
N LEU A 179 19.11 8.50 19.38
CA LEU A 179 18.93 8.99 18.01
C LEU A 179 19.69 8.09 17.01
N LYS A 180 20.90 7.64 17.36
CA LYS A 180 21.67 6.70 16.54
C LYS A 180 21.00 5.33 16.42
N ILE A 181 20.38 4.83 17.50
CA ILE A 181 19.60 3.58 17.48
C ILE A 181 18.36 3.75 16.59
N ALA A 182 17.57 4.81 16.80
CA ALA A 182 16.39 5.10 15.98
C ALA A 182 16.76 5.26 14.49
N GLN A 183 17.88 5.91 14.16
CA GLN A 183 18.39 6.00 12.79
C GLN A 183 18.69 4.62 12.21
N ARG A 184 19.30 3.71 12.97
CA ARG A 184 19.55 2.33 12.53
C ARG A 184 18.24 1.57 12.32
N GLU A 185 17.30 1.64 13.25
CA GLU A 185 15.99 1.00 13.12
C GLU A 185 15.23 1.51 11.89
N THR A 186 15.24 2.83 11.63
CA THR A 186 14.63 3.39 10.41
C THR A 186 15.35 2.94 9.14
N ALA A 187 16.67 2.77 9.18
CA ALA A 187 17.43 2.25 8.05
C ALA A 187 17.15 0.76 7.81
N GLU A 188 17.00 -0.03 8.88
CA GLU A 188 16.64 -1.46 8.81
C GLU A 188 15.21 -1.66 8.30
N LEU A 189 14.25 -0.88 8.78
CA LEU A 189 12.87 -0.88 8.27
C LEU A 189 12.83 -0.47 6.80
N SER A 190 13.56 0.58 6.43
CA SER A 190 13.69 0.99 5.03
C SER A 190 14.30 -0.13 4.18
N ALA A 191 15.35 -0.81 4.65
CA ALA A 191 15.96 -1.92 3.93
C ALA A 191 15.00 -3.11 3.75
N ALA A 192 14.20 -3.43 4.77
CA ALA A 192 13.18 -4.47 4.69
C ALA A 192 12.06 -4.13 3.68
N ASP A 193 11.57 -2.90 3.70
CA ASP A 193 10.58 -2.43 2.72
C ASP A 193 11.14 -2.44 1.30
N GLN A 194 12.41 -2.06 1.17
CA GLN A 194 13.17 -2.12 -0.08
C GLN A 194 13.27 -3.55 -0.63
N GLN A 195 13.59 -4.55 0.19
CA GLN A 195 13.61 -5.97 -0.21
C GLN A 195 12.24 -6.44 -0.69
N LYS A 196 11.19 -6.11 0.06
CA LYS A 196 9.81 -6.46 -0.31
C LYS A 196 9.38 -5.85 -1.64
N ILE A 197 9.78 -4.60 -1.92
CA ILE A 197 9.51 -3.96 -3.22
C ILE A 197 10.21 -4.70 -4.35
N SER A 198 11.47 -5.13 -4.18
CA SER A 198 12.17 -5.89 -5.23
C SER A 198 11.52 -7.25 -5.50
N GLU A 199 11.07 -7.95 -4.46
CA GLU A 199 10.34 -9.22 -4.63
C GLU A 199 9.05 -9.02 -5.42
N LEU A 200 8.27 -7.99 -5.08
CA LEU A 200 7.03 -7.66 -5.79
C LEU A 200 7.28 -7.23 -7.25
N GLN A 201 8.40 -6.56 -7.53
CA GLN A 201 8.80 -6.22 -8.90
C GLN A 201 9.14 -7.48 -9.70
N THR A 202 9.89 -8.42 -9.14
CA THR A 202 10.19 -9.70 -9.81
C THR A 202 8.92 -10.51 -10.08
N GLU A 203 8.00 -10.58 -9.11
CA GLU A 203 6.71 -11.28 -9.28
C GLU A 203 5.85 -10.61 -10.36
N LEU A 204 5.88 -9.28 -10.44
CA LEU A 204 5.16 -8.53 -11.47
C LEU A 204 5.77 -8.77 -12.86
N GLU A 205 7.09 -8.76 -13.00
CA GLU A 205 7.78 -9.11 -14.25
C GLU A 205 7.46 -10.54 -14.71
N GLU A 206 7.45 -11.51 -13.80
CA GLU A 206 7.04 -12.89 -14.09
C GLU A 206 5.59 -12.98 -14.56
N LYS A 207 4.68 -12.24 -13.92
CA LYS A 207 3.27 -12.17 -14.33
C LYS A 207 3.10 -11.50 -15.69
N GLU A 208 3.85 -10.43 -15.98
CA GLU A 208 3.84 -9.77 -17.29
C GLU A 208 4.35 -10.71 -18.39
N GLN A 209 5.43 -11.44 -18.16
CA GLN A 209 5.93 -12.46 -19.08
C GLN A 209 4.87 -13.55 -19.34
N LEU A 210 4.20 -14.01 -18.29
CA LEU A 210 3.14 -15.01 -18.42
C LEU A 210 1.95 -14.46 -19.23
N VAL A 211 1.57 -13.20 -19.03
CA VAL A 211 0.53 -12.54 -19.83
C VAL A 211 0.94 -12.47 -21.30
N VAL A 212 2.19 -12.09 -21.61
CA VAL A 212 2.70 -12.05 -22.99
C VAL A 212 2.60 -13.42 -23.66
N ILE A 213 3.05 -14.48 -22.98
CA ILE A 213 2.98 -15.86 -23.50
C ILE A 213 1.53 -16.29 -23.72
N LEU A 214 0.62 -15.97 -22.79
CA LEU A 214 -0.81 -16.28 -22.93
C LEU A 214 -1.45 -15.50 -24.08
N THR A 215 -1.10 -14.23 -24.25
CA THR A 215 -1.60 -13.43 -25.38
C THR A 215 -1.11 -13.97 -26.70
N GLU A 216 0.18 -14.34 -26.82
CA GLU A 216 0.73 -14.96 -28.03
C GLU A 216 0.03 -16.28 -28.34
N ARG A 217 -0.23 -17.11 -27.32
CA ARG A 217 -0.97 -18.36 -27.49
C ARG A 217 -2.42 -18.13 -27.93
N LEU A 218 -3.09 -17.11 -27.38
CA LEU A 218 -4.45 -16.75 -27.80
C LEU A 218 -4.48 -16.22 -29.23
N GLU A 219 -3.48 -15.45 -29.64
CA GLU A 219 -3.32 -14.98 -31.02
C GLU A 219 -3.09 -16.16 -31.97
N GLN A 220 -2.21 -17.11 -31.63
CA GLN A 220 -2.03 -18.34 -32.41
C GLN A 220 -3.32 -19.15 -32.54
N VAL A 221 -4.10 -19.29 -31.46
CA VAL A 221 -5.40 -19.99 -31.50
C VAL A 221 -6.42 -19.23 -32.35
N ALA A 222 -6.46 -17.90 -32.23
CA ALA A 222 -7.33 -17.06 -33.05
C ALA A 222 -6.96 -17.15 -34.53
N GLU A 223 -5.66 -17.15 -34.86
CA GLU A 223 -5.16 -17.32 -36.22
C GLU A 223 -5.46 -18.72 -36.77
N GLN A 224 -5.33 -19.77 -35.96
CA GLN A 224 -5.75 -21.12 -36.36
C GLN A 224 -7.25 -21.20 -36.66
N LEU A 225 -8.08 -20.54 -35.85
CA LEU A 225 -9.53 -20.48 -36.05
C LEU A 225 -9.87 -19.67 -37.30
N ASP A 226 -9.20 -18.53 -37.52
CA ASP A 226 -9.37 -17.72 -38.74
C ASP A 226 -8.93 -18.50 -39.99
N ARG A 227 -7.77 -19.18 -39.95
CA ARG A 227 -7.32 -20.07 -41.04
C ARG A 227 -8.34 -21.17 -41.32
N ARG A 228 -8.93 -21.80 -40.29
CA ARG A 228 -9.99 -22.83 -40.45
C ARG A 228 -11.27 -22.25 -41.06
N HIS A 229 -11.63 -21.02 -40.69
CA HIS A 229 -12.77 -20.31 -41.25
C HIS A 229 -12.53 -19.89 -42.71
N ARG A 230 -11.33 -19.38 -43.04
CA ARG A 230 -10.94 -18.97 -44.40
C ARG A 230 -10.76 -20.15 -45.35
N THR A 231 -10.20 -21.26 -44.88
CA THR A 231 -10.05 -22.50 -45.67
C THR A 231 -11.38 -23.20 -45.94
N GLY A 232 -12.50 -22.70 -45.41
CA GLY A 232 -13.83 -23.15 -45.79
C GLY A 232 -14.15 -24.57 -45.35
N ALA A 233 -13.48 -25.09 -44.31
CA ALA A 233 -13.77 -26.42 -43.74
C ALA A 233 -15.26 -26.59 -43.35
N ASP A 234 -15.97 -25.49 -43.08
CA ASP A 234 -17.40 -25.49 -42.76
C ASP A 234 -18.35 -25.33 -43.96
N ARG A 235 -17.87 -25.03 -45.17
CA ARG A 235 -18.74 -24.77 -46.35
C ARG A 235 -18.94 -25.96 -47.30
N GLY A 236 -18.33 -27.12 -47.03
CA GLY A 236 -18.38 -28.28 -47.95
C GLY A 236 -18.85 -29.62 -47.36
N MET A 237 -19.14 -29.73 -46.06
CA MET A 237 -19.42 -31.03 -45.43
C MET A 237 -20.92 -31.35 -45.33
N THR A 238 -21.65 -31.24 -46.43
CA THR A 238 -22.92 -31.96 -46.56
C THR A 238 -22.64 -33.32 -47.16
N VAL A 239 -22.98 -34.40 -46.44
CA VAL A 239 -23.03 -35.81 -46.88
C VAL A 239 -21.74 -36.63 -46.71
N SER A 240 -21.44 -37.09 -45.49
CA SER A 240 -21.57 -38.50 -45.09
C SER A 240 -20.91 -38.77 -43.73
N SER A 241 -21.56 -39.64 -42.97
CA SER A 241 -21.30 -39.99 -41.57
C SER A 241 -19.90 -40.59 -41.31
N GLY A 242 -18.95 -39.76 -40.91
CA GLY A 242 -17.68 -40.22 -40.34
C GLY A 242 -16.92 -39.05 -39.72
N ILE A 243 -16.70 -39.10 -38.41
CA ILE A 243 -15.78 -38.16 -37.73
C ILE A 243 -14.41 -38.35 -38.39
N PRO A 244 -13.76 -37.30 -38.91
CA PRO A 244 -12.45 -37.42 -39.53
C PRO A 244 -11.47 -38.07 -38.52
N PRO A 245 -10.69 -39.07 -38.92
CA PRO A 245 -9.75 -39.73 -38.01
C PRO A 245 -8.74 -38.74 -37.41
N GLU A 246 -8.43 -37.64 -38.11
CA GLU A 246 -7.59 -36.56 -37.61
C GLU A 246 -8.18 -35.88 -36.36
N VAL A 247 -9.50 -35.68 -36.29
CA VAL A 247 -10.15 -35.11 -35.09
C VAL A 247 -10.11 -36.10 -33.92
N ILE A 248 -10.14 -37.40 -34.21
CA ILE A 248 -10.01 -38.46 -33.20
C ILE A 248 -8.57 -38.51 -32.68
N GLU A 249 -7.58 -38.36 -33.56
CA GLU A 249 -6.16 -38.29 -33.18
C GLU A 249 -5.85 -37.03 -32.36
N GLU A 250 -6.43 -35.87 -32.73
CA GLU A 250 -6.32 -34.64 -31.96
C GLU A 250 -6.99 -34.74 -30.59
N GLN A 251 -8.19 -35.34 -30.51
CA GLN A 251 -8.84 -35.61 -29.21
C GLN A 251 -8.00 -36.56 -28.36
N GLN A 252 -7.45 -37.62 -28.95
CA GLN A 252 -6.59 -38.56 -28.24
C GLN A 252 -5.32 -37.87 -27.73
N LYS A 253 -4.68 -37.05 -28.55
CA LYS A 253 -3.51 -36.25 -28.17
C LYS A 253 -3.83 -35.28 -27.05
N LEU A 254 -4.94 -34.54 -27.14
CA LEU A 254 -5.36 -33.62 -26.07
C LEU A 254 -5.64 -34.38 -24.75
N THR A 255 -6.29 -35.54 -24.82
CA THR A 255 -6.53 -36.36 -23.62
C THR A 255 -5.24 -36.92 -23.04
N HIS A 256 -4.24 -37.21 -23.88
CA HIS A 256 -2.93 -37.66 -23.45
C HIS A 256 -2.12 -36.52 -22.80
N ASP A 257 -2.13 -35.32 -23.39
CA ASP A 257 -1.48 -34.14 -22.85
C ASP A 257 -2.11 -33.73 -21.51
N LEU A 258 -3.43 -33.81 -21.37
CA LEU A 258 -4.13 -33.59 -20.09
C LEU A 258 -3.79 -34.66 -19.05
N HIS A 259 -3.65 -35.92 -19.44
CA HIS A 259 -3.17 -36.98 -18.54
C HIS A 259 -1.73 -36.74 -18.11
N SER A 260 -0.85 -36.33 -19.03
CA SER A 260 0.55 -36.05 -18.73
C SER A 260 0.70 -34.83 -17.80
N LEU A 261 -0.11 -33.79 -17.99
CA LEU A 261 -0.17 -32.66 -17.06
C LEU A 261 -0.72 -33.06 -15.70
N LEU A 262 -1.77 -33.88 -15.64
CA LEU A 262 -2.28 -34.40 -14.37
C LEU A 262 -1.26 -35.28 -13.65
N GLU A 263 -0.54 -36.13 -14.38
CA GLU A 263 0.53 -36.97 -13.85
C GLU A 263 1.73 -36.13 -13.41
N GLN A 264 2.06 -35.07 -14.14
CA GLN A 264 3.08 -34.10 -13.75
C GLN A 264 2.65 -33.30 -12.52
N TRP A 265 1.38 -32.94 -12.38
CA TRP A 265 0.84 -32.27 -11.18
C TRP A 265 0.74 -33.22 -9.99
N GLN A 266 0.45 -34.49 -10.23
CA GLN A 266 0.45 -35.54 -9.22
C GLN A 266 1.89 -35.91 -8.80
N GLY A 267 2.85 -35.80 -9.72
CA GLY A 267 4.28 -35.99 -9.50
C GLY A 267 5.02 -34.73 -9.03
N MET A 268 4.46 -33.53 -9.22
CA MET A 268 4.83 -32.34 -8.47
C MET A 268 4.31 -32.56 -7.06
N GLU A 269 5.14 -33.23 -6.29
CA GLU A 269 4.92 -33.71 -4.94
C GLU A 269 4.46 -32.58 -4.00
N THR A 270 3.20 -32.18 -4.11
CA THR A 270 2.52 -31.34 -3.12
C THR A 270 2.58 -32.03 -1.76
N GLU A 271 2.58 -33.37 -1.75
CA GLU A 271 2.84 -34.20 -0.57
C GLU A 271 4.28 -34.11 -0.04
N SER A 272 5.31 -33.96 -0.89
CA SER A 272 6.68 -33.77 -0.37
C SER A 272 6.92 -32.36 0.14
N ALA A 273 6.29 -31.36 -0.49
CA ALA A 273 6.23 -30.01 0.05
C ALA A 273 5.48 -29.98 1.38
N LEU A 274 4.34 -30.68 1.50
CA LEU A 274 3.57 -30.78 2.74
C LEU A 274 4.35 -31.51 3.83
N THR A 275 4.98 -32.65 3.53
CA THR A 275 5.81 -33.38 4.52
C THR A 275 7.04 -32.58 4.93
N ARG A 276 7.65 -31.80 4.02
CA ARG A 276 8.72 -30.85 4.36
C ARG A 276 8.22 -29.75 5.30
N ILE A 277 7.05 -29.17 5.03
CA ILE A 277 6.40 -28.17 5.89
C ILE A 277 6.06 -28.78 7.26
N GLU A 278 5.49 -29.99 7.29
CA GLU A 278 5.19 -30.70 8.53
C GLU A 278 6.46 -31.00 9.35
N LEU A 279 7.56 -31.38 8.69
CA LEU A 279 8.85 -31.61 9.33
C LEU A 279 9.44 -30.32 9.89
N GLN A 280 9.36 -29.20 9.16
CA GLN A 280 9.79 -27.88 9.64
C GLN A 280 8.94 -27.40 10.82
N ILE A 281 7.62 -27.62 10.79
CA ILE A 281 6.73 -27.31 11.93
C ILE A 281 7.09 -28.17 13.14
N ALA A 282 7.39 -29.46 12.95
CA ALA A 282 7.81 -30.35 14.03
C ALA A 282 9.17 -29.94 14.61
N GLU A 283 10.13 -29.53 13.77
CA GLU A 283 11.42 -29.01 14.21
C GLU A 283 11.28 -27.70 14.99
N LEU A 284 10.47 -26.75 14.51
CA LEU A 284 10.17 -25.52 15.23
C LEU A 284 9.51 -25.80 16.58
N LYS A 285 8.55 -26.74 16.63
CA LYS A 285 7.96 -27.17 17.91
C LYS A 285 9.01 -27.74 18.85
N LYS A 286 9.91 -28.58 18.36
CA LYS A 286 10.99 -29.15 19.16
C LYS A 286 11.97 -28.08 19.65
N VAL A 287 12.34 -27.10 18.82
CA VAL A 287 13.21 -25.99 19.23
C VAL A 287 12.55 -25.14 20.32
N VAL A 288 11.24 -24.91 20.21
CA VAL A 288 10.47 -24.23 21.25
C VAL A 288 10.44 -25.06 22.53
N GLU A 289 10.15 -26.36 22.43
CA GLU A 289 10.05 -27.28 23.58
C GLU A 289 11.41 -27.50 24.28
N ASP A 290 12.49 -27.75 23.52
CA ASP A 290 13.87 -27.85 24.03
C ASP A 290 14.36 -26.51 24.59
N GLY A 291 13.93 -25.39 24.01
CA GLY A 291 14.19 -24.04 24.52
C GLY A 291 13.52 -23.77 25.87
N PHE A 292 12.38 -24.41 26.14
CA PHE A 292 11.73 -24.38 27.45
C PHE A 292 12.36 -25.34 28.47
N GLU A 293 12.90 -26.49 28.06
CA GLU A 293 13.45 -27.48 28.99
C GLU A 293 14.93 -27.27 29.39
N LYS A 294 15.75 -26.63 28.54
CA LYS A 294 17.20 -26.41 28.83
C LYS A 294 17.57 -25.00 29.28
N GLY A 295 16.58 -24.11 29.46
CA GLY A 295 16.79 -22.81 30.08
C GLY A 295 17.03 -22.93 31.59
N PRO A 296 17.92 -22.12 32.20
CA PRO A 296 18.15 -22.15 33.64
C PRO A 296 16.85 -21.82 34.38
N ALA A 297 16.49 -22.68 35.33
CA ALA A 297 15.25 -22.65 36.10
C ALA A 297 14.96 -21.25 36.66
N THR A 298 14.07 -20.54 35.97
CA THR A 298 13.45 -19.29 36.40
C THR A 298 11.93 -19.52 36.50
N PRO A 299 11.22 -18.82 37.39
CA PRO A 299 9.83 -19.11 37.76
C PRO A 299 8.87 -18.91 36.57
N PRO A 300 7.69 -19.58 36.60
CA PRO A 300 6.82 -19.76 35.44
C PRO A 300 6.35 -18.42 34.85
N ALA A 301 6.73 -18.16 33.60
CA ALA A 301 6.34 -16.97 32.86
C ALA A 301 4.91 -17.09 32.31
N ALA A 302 4.13 -16.05 32.55
CA ALA A 302 2.87 -15.82 31.87
C ALA A 302 3.14 -15.41 30.41
N SER A 303 2.40 -16.03 29.49
CA SER A 303 2.08 -15.56 28.14
C SER A 303 3.23 -15.24 27.15
N LEU A 304 3.22 -15.99 26.04
CA LEU A 304 4.04 -15.89 24.82
C LEU A 304 4.11 -14.48 24.18
N ALA A 305 3.21 -13.56 24.57
CA ALA A 305 3.11 -12.20 24.02
C ALA A 305 4.26 -11.27 24.45
N ASP A 306 4.88 -11.52 25.61
CA ASP A 306 5.99 -10.67 26.10
C ASP A 306 7.34 -11.04 25.45
N TYR A 307 7.49 -12.26 24.92
CA TYR A 307 8.74 -12.73 24.32
C TYR A 307 8.99 -12.19 22.89
N LEU A 308 7.93 -11.73 22.20
CA LEU A 308 8.06 -11.13 20.86
C LEU A 308 8.32 -9.62 20.90
N SER A 309 8.35 -8.99 22.08
CA SER A 309 8.38 -7.53 22.22
C SER A 309 9.73 -6.92 22.60
N SER A 310 10.87 -7.64 22.60
CA SER A 310 12.20 -7.00 22.81
C SER A 310 13.40 -7.83 22.34
N PRO A 311 14.41 -7.22 21.69
CA PRO A 311 15.77 -7.77 21.56
C PRO A 311 16.63 -7.28 22.74
N THR A 312 17.26 -8.18 23.51
CA THR A 312 18.31 -7.79 24.48
C THR A 312 19.35 -8.90 24.70
N ILE A 313 20.61 -8.57 24.43
CA ILE A 313 21.85 -9.27 24.82
C ILE A 313 22.35 -8.64 26.15
N PRO A 314 23.06 -9.40 27.03
CA PRO A 314 22.93 -9.27 28.47
C PRO A 314 24.03 -8.42 29.12
N SER A 315 23.76 -7.89 30.32
CA SER A 315 24.81 -7.47 31.25
C SER A 315 24.43 -7.81 32.69
N ALA A 316 25.46 -8.17 33.45
CA ALA A 316 25.43 -9.01 34.64
C ALA A 316 25.37 -8.23 35.96
N GLU A 317 24.75 -8.89 36.95
CA GLU A 317 25.04 -8.96 38.40
C GLU A 317 25.04 -7.68 39.29
N GLU A 318 23.99 -7.58 40.14
CA GLU A 318 23.95 -7.55 41.64
C GLU A 318 24.84 -6.57 42.47
N PRO A 319 24.55 -6.34 43.79
CA PRO A 319 23.33 -6.51 44.60
C PRO A 319 23.03 -5.33 45.57
N SER A 320 21.83 -5.28 46.18
CA SER A 320 21.68 -4.83 47.59
C SER A 320 20.32 -5.20 48.18
N ALA A 321 20.37 -5.94 49.29
CA ALA A 321 19.27 -6.23 50.19
C ALA A 321 18.85 -4.98 51.00
N PHE A 322 17.57 -4.93 51.43
CA PHE A 322 17.19 -4.67 52.82
C PHE A 322 15.72 -5.07 53.03
N GLU A 323 15.51 -5.97 54.00
CA GLU A 323 14.24 -6.24 54.68
C GLU A 323 13.82 -5.01 55.51
N GLU A 324 12.53 -4.71 55.65
CA GLU A 324 11.87 -4.74 56.97
C GLU A 324 10.34 -4.60 56.86
N ALA A 325 9.67 -5.31 57.75
CA ALA A 325 8.22 -5.45 57.87
C ALA A 325 7.54 -4.23 58.51
N THR A 326 6.20 -4.18 58.42
CA THR A 326 5.28 -4.17 59.59
C THR A 326 4.01 -3.31 59.35
N GLU A 327 2.87 -3.98 59.59
CA GLU A 327 1.56 -3.51 60.09
C GLU A 327 0.49 -2.83 59.22
N GLU A 328 -0.70 -3.40 59.45
CA GLU A 328 -2.08 -3.13 59.01
C GLU A 328 -2.80 -2.28 60.11
N PRO A 329 -4.12 -1.99 60.02
CA PRO A 329 -4.78 -0.70 59.73
C PRO A 329 -5.43 -0.07 61.02
N PRO A 330 -6.31 0.99 61.06
CA PRO A 330 -7.59 1.14 60.32
C PRO A 330 -8.04 2.59 59.94
N ALA A 331 -9.07 2.68 59.08
CA ALA A 331 -9.83 3.89 58.66
C ALA A 331 -10.95 4.26 59.67
N PRO A 332 -11.93 5.20 59.45
CA PRO A 332 -12.19 6.15 58.33
C PRO A 332 -12.77 7.56 58.72
N GLU A 333 -13.20 8.32 57.69
CA GLU A 333 -14.16 9.48 57.63
C GLU A 333 -13.57 10.89 57.35
N PRO A 334 -14.30 11.87 56.74
CA PRO A 334 -15.62 11.90 56.07
C PRO A 334 -15.61 12.66 54.69
N VAL A 335 -16.79 12.89 54.06
CA VAL A 335 -17.24 14.09 53.27
C VAL A 335 -18.09 13.73 52.03
N GLU A 336 -19.15 14.54 51.82
CA GLU A 336 -20.34 14.39 50.97
C GLU A 336 -20.25 14.91 49.51
N THR A 337 -21.11 14.34 48.63
CA THR A 337 -21.81 14.88 47.42
C THR A 337 -21.06 15.08 46.08
N PRO A 338 -21.73 15.23 44.90
CA PRO A 338 -22.99 14.68 44.33
C PRO A 338 -22.82 14.12 42.88
N PRO A 339 -23.89 13.73 42.15
CA PRO A 339 -23.96 14.20 40.76
C PRO A 339 -25.36 14.70 40.35
N ALA A 340 -25.39 15.90 39.76
CA ALA A 340 -26.48 16.36 38.89
C ALA A 340 -25.86 17.07 37.67
N SER A 341 -25.76 16.29 36.59
CA SER A 341 -26.16 16.57 35.22
C SER A 341 -26.33 18.03 34.72
N ASN A 342 -25.74 18.27 33.54
CA ASN A 342 -26.24 19.07 32.40
C ASN A 342 -25.69 20.50 32.20
N SER A 343 -24.57 20.62 31.49
CA SER A 343 -24.35 21.62 30.41
C SER A 343 -22.94 21.51 29.80
N THR A 344 -22.75 20.67 28.78
CA THR A 344 -21.49 20.56 28.02
C THR A 344 -21.64 20.86 26.52
N ALA A 345 -22.77 21.40 26.07
CA ALA A 345 -23.00 21.68 24.65
C ALA A 345 -22.59 23.09 24.17
N THR A 346 -22.06 23.98 25.02
CA THR A 346 -21.87 25.39 24.61
C THR A 346 -20.45 25.75 24.14
N GLY A 347 -19.46 24.89 24.39
CA GLY A 347 -18.06 25.19 24.05
C GLY A 347 -17.71 24.93 22.58
N TRP A 348 -18.16 23.79 22.04
CA TRP A 348 -17.77 23.35 20.71
C TRP A 348 -18.56 24.05 19.60
N GLU A 349 -19.83 24.34 19.84
CA GLU A 349 -20.68 25.07 18.88
C GLU A 349 -20.25 26.54 18.73
N ALA A 350 -19.79 27.16 19.83
CA ALA A 350 -19.20 28.49 19.81
C ALA A 350 -17.85 28.52 19.06
N MET A 351 -17.01 27.50 19.19
CA MET A 351 -15.77 27.39 18.42
C MET A 351 -16.05 27.16 16.93
N LYS A 352 -17.04 26.32 16.59
CA LYS A 352 -17.42 26.05 15.21
C LYS A 352 -17.98 27.30 14.52
N GLN A 353 -18.80 28.07 15.22
CA GLN A 353 -19.34 29.33 14.70
C GLN A 353 -18.25 30.40 14.52
N LYS A 354 -17.23 30.44 15.40
CA LYS A 354 -16.08 31.35 15.31
C LYS A 354 -15.11 30.96 14.17
N LEU A 355 -15.01 29.66 13.85
CA LEU A 355 -14.22 29.17 12.73
C LEU A 355 -14.90 29.46 11.38
N MET A 356 -16.23 29.31 11.33
CA MET A 356 -17.04 29.59 10.14
C MET A 356 -17.14 31.08 9.80
N SER A 357 -16.96 31.99 10.78
CA SER A 357 -16.99 33.44 10.55
C SER A 357 -15.70 34.01 9.95
N GLY A 358 -14.72 33.17 9.61
CA GLY A 358 -13.50 33.59 8.88
C GLY A 358 -12.56 34.50 9.67
N GLN A 359 -12.75 34.62 10.98
CA GLN A 359 -11.96 35.50 11.85
C GLN A 359 -10.97 34.63 12.61
N GLY A 360 -9.70 34.64 12.16
CA GLY A 360 -8.64 33.76 12.65
C GLY A 360 -8.57 33.72 14.18
N VAL A 361 -8.52 32.50 14.73
CA VAL A 361 -8.42 32.26 16.18
C VAL A 361 -6.98 32.48 16.61
N ASP A 362 -6.69 33.63 17.20
CA ASP A 362 -5.37 33.97 17.74
C ASP A 362 -5.24 33.41 19.17
N VAL A 363 -4.76 32.16 19.26
CA VAL A 363 -4.75 31.31 20.47
C VAL A 363 -3.98 31.93 21.64
N SER A 364 -3.08 32.89 21.38
CA SER A 364 -2.21 33.48 22.41
C SER A 364 -2.87 34.53 23.30
N THR A 365 -4.07 35.02 22.97
CA THR A 365 -4.71 36.13 23.73
C THR A 365 -5.92 35.72 24.57
N ASP A 366 -6.60 34.61 24.27
CA ASP A 366 -7.84 34.21 24.95
C ASP A 366 -7.63 33.41 26.26
N LEU A 367 -6.39 33.03 26.60
CA LEU A 367 -6.05 32.33 27.85
C LEU A 367 -5.78 33.25 29.05
N ALA A 368 -5.56 34.54 28.82
CA ALA A 368 -5.37 35.49 29.89
C ALA A 368 -6.69 36.24 30.16
N ARG A 369 -7.25 35.99 31.36
CA ARG A 369 -8.17 36.88 32.10
C ARG A 369 -9.68 36.53 32.03
N LYS A 370 -10.13 35.69 32.96
CA LYS A 370 -11.52 35.73 33.45
C LYS A 370 -11.59 35.49 34.97
N PRO A 371 -11.76 36.54 35.80
CA PRO A 371 -12.03 36.39 37.22
C PRO A 371 -13.51 36.04 37.48
N ALA A 372 -13.77 35.03 38.31
CA ALA A 372 -15.10 34.55 38.66
C ALA A 372 -15.83 35.50 39.64
N PRO A 373 -17.13 35.80 39.45
CA PRO A 373 -17.91 36.58 40.40
C PRO A 373 -18.63 35.71 41.46
N LYS A 374 -18.71 36.28 42.65
CA LYS A 374 -19.24 35.75 43.92
C LYS A 374 -20.78 35.78 43.95
N PRO A 375 -21.50 34.72 44.38
CA PRO A 375 -22.96 34.78 44.51
C PRO A 375 -23.42 35.05 45.96
N ALA A 376 -24.48 35.86 46.08
CA ALA A 376 -25.30 36.06 47.28
C ALA A 376 -26.70 35.44 47.06
N PRO A 377 -27.45 35.11 48.12
CA PRO A 377 -28.54 34.13 48.06
C PRO A 377 -29.91 34.74 47.75
N PRO A 378 -30.86 33.93 47.25
CA PRO A 378 -32.24 34.09 47.73
C PRO A 378 -33.01 32.77 48.00
N ALA A 379 -33.69 32.81 49.14
CA ALA A 379 -35.00 32.30 49.53
C ALA A 379 -35.71 31.16 48.74
N LYS A 380 -36.20 30.21 49.54
CA LYS A 380 -37.26 29.19 49.27
C LYS A 380 -38.58 29.84 48.81
N PRO A 381 -39.47 29.15 48.08
CA PRO A 381 -40.48 28.32 48.76
C PRO A 381 -40.91 27.01 48.03
N GLU A 382 -41.19 26.01 48.88
CA GLU A 382 -42.37 25.12 48.92
C GLU A 382 -42.85 24.29 47.69
N THR A 383 -42.85 22.98 47.94
CA THR A 383 -43.60 21.80 47.41
C THR A 383 -45.12 22.06 47.19
N PRO A 384 -45.95 21.18 46.54
CA PRO A 384 -45.83 19.71 46.44
C PRO A 384 -46.37 18.94 45.18
N ALA A 385 -46.04 17.64 45.16
CA ALA A 385 -46.84 16.46 44.76
C ALA A 385 -47.11 16.08 43.27
N GLY A 386 -46.67 14.86 42.91
CA GLY A 386 -47.61 13.78 42.51
C GLY A 386 -47.49 13.15 41.12
N LEU A 387 -47.60 11.80 41.10
CA LEU A 387 -47.98 10.85 40.02
C LEU A 387 -46.83 10.30 39.14
N LEU A 388 -46.35 9.07 39.36
CA LEU A 388 -46.91 7.75 38.98
C LEU A 388 -47.16 7.59 37.48
N LEU A 389 -46.44 6.65 36.83
CA LEU A 389 -47.00 5.61 35.96
C LEU A 389 -45.90 4.59 35.54
N ASN A 390 -45.85 3.49 36.30
CA ASN A 390 -45.36 2.20 35.84
C ASN A 390 -46.47 1.56 35.00
N SER A 391 -46.21 1.19 33.75
CA SER A 391 -47.10 0.32 32.99
C SER A 391 -46.30 -0.84 32.41
N GLY A 392 -46.47 -2.01 33.02
CA GLY A 392 -46.04 -3.29 32.46
C GLY A 392 -46.91 -3.65 31.26
N SER A 393 -46.26 -3.98 30.15
CA SER A 393 -46.92 -4.57 28.98
C SER A 393 -46.45 -6.02 28.86
N THR A 394 -47.36 -6.92 29.20
CA THR A 394 -47.23 -8.38 29.03
C THR A 394 -47.76 -8.78 27.65
N GLY A 395 -46.95 -9.52 26.88
CA GLY A 395 -47.50 -10.59 26.04
C GLY A 395 -47.74 -10.33 24.55
N THR A 396 -46.90 -9.56 23.85
CA THR A 396 -46.81 -9.69 22.38
C THR A 396 -45.44 -10.29 22.03
N THR A 397 -45.43 -11.38 21.27
CA THR A 397 -44.22 -12.04 20.71
C THR A 397 -43.58 -11.19 19.62
N GLY A 398 -43.48 -9.89 19.84
CA GLY A 398 -42.62 -9.00 19.09
C GLY A 398 -41.20 -9.26 19.57
N ARG A 399 -40.47 -10.09 18.82
CA ARG A 399 -39.02 -10.24 18.93
C ARG A 399 -38.41 -8.88 18.60
N THR A 400 -38.36 -7.98 19.57
CA THR A 400 -37.76 -6.66 19.41
C THR A 400 -36.26 -6.84 19.18
N LEU A 401 -35.64 -6.00 18.36
CA LEU A 401 -34.22 -6.01 18.00
C LEU A 401 -33.25 -6.12 19.20
N ALA A 402 -33.73 -5.83 20.41
CA ALA A 402 -33.01 -6.03 21.66
C ALA A 402 -32.75 -7.51 22.01
N SER A 403 -33.55 -8.47 21.53
CA SER A 403 -33.49 -9.87 21.96
C SER A 403 -32.45 -10.74 21.24
N TYR A 404 -31.79 -10.23 20.20
CA TYR A 404 -30.75 -10.95 19.44
C TYR A 404 -29.33 -10.50 19.77
N LYS A 405 -29.18 -9.49 20.64
CA LYS A 405 -27.88 -8.89 20.91
C LYS A 405 -27.27 -9.59 22.13
N PRO A 406 -26.07 -10.21 22.03
CA PRO A 406 -25.35 -10.70 23.19
C PRO A 406 -25.20 -9.56 24.22
N PRO A 407 -25.18 -9.85 25.54
CA PRO A 407 -25.06 -8.82 26.57
C PRO A 407 -23.82 -7.96 26.33
N VAL A 408 -23.94 -6.64 26.52
CA VAL A 408 -22.79 -5.74 26.41
C VAL A 408 -21.77 -6.16 27.48
N PRO A 409 -20.47 -6.33 27.16
CA PRO A 409 -19.46 -6.54 28.19
C PRO A 409 -19.53 -5.40 29.21
N ALA A 410 -19.20 -5.68 30.48
CA ALA A 410 -19.18 -4.64 31.50
C ALA A 410 -18.12 -3.58 31.14
N ALA A 411 -18.42 -2.31 31.43
CA ALA A 411 -17.46 -1.23 31.22
C ALA A 411 -16.22 -1.44 32.11
N PRO A 412 -15.00 -1.16 31.61
CA PRO A 412 -13.78 -1.20 32.42
C PRO A 412 -13.90 -0.30 33.66
N ALA A 413 -13.27 -0.71 34.76
CA ALA A 413 -13.28 0.06 36.00
C ALA A 413 -12.53 1.40 35.86
N GLU A 414 -13.01 2.43 36.56
CA GLU A 414 -12.29 3.70 36.67
C GLU A 414 -11.03 3.49 37.52
N ILE A 415 -9.89 3.98 37.02
CA ILE A 415 -8.60 3.91 37.71
C ILE A 415 -8.25 5.31 38.18
N ASP A 416 -7.83 5.42 39.44
CA ASP A 416 -7.32 6.65 40.04
C ASP A 416 -5.91 6.97 39.49
N GLU A 417 -5.82 8.03 38.69
CA GLU A 417 -4.60 8.40 37.97
C GLU A 417 -3.45 8.78 38.89
N GLU A 418 -3.76 9.28 40.10
CA GLU A 418 -2.74 9.80 41.03
C GLU A 418 -2.05 8.68 41.81
N SER A 419 -2.75 7.56 42.05
CA SER A 419 -2.25 6.44 42.83
C SER A 419 -1.88 5.21 41.99
N ALA A 420 -2.27 5.18 40.72
CA ALA A 420 -1.99 4.06 39.84
C ALA A 420 -0.53 3.96 39.44
N THR A 421 0.01 2.75 39.56
CA THR A 421 1.34 2.43 39.02
C THR A 421 1.34 2.48 37.49
N GLN A 422 2.48 2.74 36.87
CA GLN A 422 2.62 2.80 35.41
C GLN A 422 2.08 1.54 34.71
N ASN A 423 2.30 0.35 35.30
CA ASN A 423 1.80 -0.90 34.77
C ASN A 423 0.26 -1.01 34.86
N GLN A 424 -0.35 -0.49 35.93
CA GLN A 424 -1.81 -0.44 36.06
C GLN A 424 -2.42 0.52 35.02
N LEU A 425 -1.79 1.66 34.76
CA LEU A 425 -2.22 2.59 33.71
C LEU A 425 -2.16 1.94 32.32
N ILE A 426 -1.07 1.22 32.00
CA ILE A 426 -0.94 0.49 30.73
C ILE A 426 -2.02 -0.59 30.59
N ALA A 427 -2.28 -1.35 31.66
CA ALA A 427 -3.34 -2.36 31.68
C ALA A 427 -4.72 -1.73 31.48
N ALA A 428 -5.01 -0.61 32.15
CA ALA A 428 -6.25 0.15 32.00
C ALA A 428 -6.51 0.58 30.55
N VAL A 429 -5.47 1.10 29.89
CA VAL A 429 -5.54 1.56 28.50
C VAL A 429 -5.86 0.37 27.60
N ARG A 430 -5.16 -0.76 27.77
CA ARG A 430 -5.43 -1.99 27.00
C ARG A 430 -6.86 -2.50 27.21
N GLU A 431 -7.36 -2.53 28.45
CA GLU A 431 -8.73 -2.95 28.74
C GLU A 431 -9.79 -2.02 28.12
N ARG A 432 -9.54 -0.70 28.15
CA ARG A 432 -10.41 0.30 27.50
C ARG A 432 -10.39 0.12 25.98
N ASP A 433 -9.23 -0.09 25.37
CA ASP A 433 -9.12 -0.30 23.92
C ASP A 433 -9.84 -1.58 23.47
N LEU A 434 -9.71 -2.66 24.25
CA LEU A 434 -10.46 -3.90 24.02
C LEU A 434 -11.97 -3.66 24.12
N PHE A 435 -12.43 -2.91 25.13
CA PHE A 435 -13.83 -2.56 25.26
C PHE A 435 -14.36 -1.70 24.11
N ILE A 436 -13.60 -0.69 23.69
CA ILE A 436 -13.93 0.17 22.54
C ILE A 436 -14.03 -0.68 21.26
N SER A 437 -13.07 -1.57 21.01
CA SER A 437 -13.09 -2.45 19.84
C SER A 437 -14.32 -3.37 19.84
N ALA A 438 -14.71 -3.89 21.00
CA ALA A 438 -15.91 -4.71 21.15
C ALA A 438 -17.20 -3.90 20.90
N LEU A 439 -17.26 -2.64 21.36
CA LEU A 439 -18.37 -1.74 21.08
C LEU A 439 -18.48 -1.40 19.59
N ILE A 440 -17.35 -1.10 18.93
CA ILE A 440 -17.30 -0.82 17.49
C ILE A 440 -17.77 -2.05 16.70
N LYS A 441 -17.28 -3.25 17.04
CA LYS A 441 -17.70 -4.49 16.40
C LYS A 441 -19.20 -4.71 16.51
N ARG A 442 -19.76 -4.53 17.72
CA ARG A 442 -21.21 -4.63 17.97
C ARG A 442 -22.01 -3.57 17.20
N LEU A 443 -21.48 -2.36 17.05
CA LEU A 443 -22.12 -1.29 16.31
C LEU A 443 -22.18 -1.67 14.82
N ARG A 444 -21.07 -2.13 14.24
CA ARG A 444 -21.02 -2.63 12.86
C ARG A 444 -21.95 -3.84 12.66
N GLU A 445 -21.96 -4.79 13.58
CA GLU A 445 -22.89 -5.93 13.54
C GLU A 445 -24.35 -5.47 13.58
N ALA A 446 -24.66 -4.40 14.31
CA ALA A 446 -26.01 -3.84 14.36
C ALA A 446 -26.39 -3.05 13.10
N GLU A 447 -25.43 -2.34 12.49
CA GLU A 447 -25.62 -1.64 11.21
C GLU A 447 -25.82 -2.63 10.05
N THR A 448 -25.10 -3.75 10.08
CA THR A 448 -25.16 -4.81 9.06
C THR A 448 -26.25 -5.84 9.30
N ALA A 449 -26.83 -5.88 10.51
CA ALA A 449 -27.96 -6.74 10.82
C ALA A 449 -29.16 -6.30 9.97
N ILE A 450 -29.40 -7.04 8.88
CA ILE A 450 -30.56 -6.87 8.01
C ILE A 450 -31.81 -7.08 8.88
N ILE A 451 -32.50 -5.99 9.20
CA ILE A 451 -33.77 -6.03 9.91
C ILE A 451 -34.77 -6.69 8.96
N PRO A 452 -35.38 -7.84 9.32
CA PRO A 452 -36.36 -8.49 8.47
C PRO A 452 -37.53 -7.53 8.23
N VAL A 453 -37.64 -7.02 7.00
CA VAL A 453 -38.69 -6.10 6.60
C VAL A 453 -40.01 -6.85 6.59
N ASN A 454 -41.02 -6.34 7.32
CA ASN A 454 -42.34 -6.94 7.34
C ASN A 454 -43.13 -6.48 6.09
N TRP A 455 -42.92 -7.19 4.98
CA TRP A 455 -43.50 -6.89 3.66
C TRP A 455 -45.04 -6.79 3.66
N GLU A 456 -45.71 -7.52 4.56
CA GLU A 456 -47.18 -7.49 4.67
C GLU A 456 -47.71 -6.14 5.19
N GLN A 457 -46.94 -5.46 6.04
CA GLN A 457 -47.31 -4.12 6.55
C GLN A 457 -47.03 -3.03 5.51
N LEU A 458 -45.96 -3.20 4.71
CA LEU A 458 -45.61 -2.29 3.62
C LEU A 458 -46.62 -2.32 2.46
N ASN A 459 -47.19 -3.49 2.15
CA ASN A 459 -48.22 -3.61 1.11
C ASN A 459 -49.52 -2.86 1.43
N ASN A 460 -49.76 -2.47 2.70
CA ASN A 460 -50.94 -1.71 3.12
C ASN A 460 -50.61 -0.24 3.45
N ALA A 461 -49.42 0.25 3.10
CA ALA A 461 -49.02 1.62 3.37
C ALA A 461 -49.84 2.63 2.51
N PRO A 462 -50.23 3.79 3.08
CA PRO A 462 -50.81 4.90 2.32
C PRO A 462 -49.97 5.27 1.09
N THR A 463 -50.60 5.56 -0.04
CA THR A 463 -49.91 5.89 -1.30
C THR A 463 -48.97 7.10 -1.17
N GLU A 464 -49.34 8.08 -0.33
CA GLU A 464 -48.49 9.25 -0.03
C GLU A 464 -47.16 8.85 0.63
N LEU A 465 -47.18 7.85 1.51
CA LEU A 465 -45.96 7.33 2.13
C LEU A 465 -45.14 6.51 1.15
N VAL A 466 -45.78 5.79 0.22
CA VAL A 466 -45.08 5.07 -0.85
C VAL A 466 -44.36 6.04 -1.79
N GLU A 467 -45.01 7.12 -2.19
CA GLU A 467 -44.39 8.18 -3.02
C GLU A 467 -43.23 8.85 -2.29
N GLN A 468 -43.39 9.17 -1.00
CA GLN A 468 -42.30 9.73 -0.19
C GLN A 468 -41.13 8.74 -0.03
N LEU A 469 -41.41 7.45 0.16
CA LEU A 469 -40.38 6.42 0.23
C LEU A 469 -39.68 6.23 -1.11
N GLN A 470 -40.40 6.32 -2.23
CA GLN A 470 -39.80 6.27 -3.57
C GLN A 470 -38.92 7.49 -3.85
N ALA A 471 -39.35 8.68 -3.44
CA ALA A 471 -38.55 9.89 -3.53
C ALA A 471 -37.29 9.78 -2.67
N LEU A 472 -37.42 9.38 -1.40
CA LEU A 472 -36.27 9.15 -0.51
C LEU A 472 -35.35 8.04 -1.02
N HIS A 473 -35.90 6.99 -1.62
CA HIS A 473 -35.11 5.92 -2.23
C HIS A 473 -34.29 6.46 -3.42
N HIS A 474 -34.92 7.23 -4.31
CA HIS A 474 -34.22 7.87 -5.42
C HIS A 474 -33.14 8.85 -4.95
N ASP A 475 -33.44 9.66 -3.93
CA ASP A 475 -32.49 10.59 -3.33
C ASP A 475 -31.30 9.84 -2.69
N LEU A 476 -31.55 8.71 -2.02
CA LEU A 476 -30.51 7.87 -1.44
C LEU A 476 -29.66 7.18 -2.51
N GLU A 477 -30.26 6.68 -3.59
CA GLU A 477 -29.53 6.13 -4.74
C GLU A 477 -28.65 7.18 -5.41
N HIS A 478 -29.18 8.40 -5.59
CA HIS A 478 -28.42 9.51 -6.13
C HIS A 478 -27.25 9.90 -5.21
N ASN A 479 -27.49 10.03 -3.91
CA ASN A 479 -26.46 10.34 -2.92
C ASN A 479 -25.40 9.23 -2.82
N LEU A 480 -25.81 7.96 -2.91
CA LEU A 480 -24.90 6.82 -2.96
C LEU A 480 -24.03 6.89 -4.22
N GLY A 481 -24.62 7.19 -5.38
CA GLY A 481 -23.86 7.40 -6.62
C GLY A 481 -22.85 8.56 -6.52
N LEU A 482 -23.21 9.67 -5.88
CA LEU A 482 -22.28 10.78 -5.61
C LEU A 482 -21.14 10.36 -4.68
N ALA A 483 -21.45 9.63 -3.60
CA ALA A 483 -20.45 9.14 -2.65
C ALA A 483 -19.50 8.11 -3.29
N GLU A 484 -20.01 7.23 -4.16
CA GLU A 484 -19.18 6.30 -4.92
C GLU A 484 -18.22 7.04 -5.86
N VAL A 485 -18.70 8.07 -6.55
CA VAL A 485 -17.86 8.95 -7.38
C VAL A 485 -16.80 9.65 -6.54
N GLU A 486 -17.16 10.22 -5.38
CA GLU A 486 -16.21 10.86 -4.47
C GLU A 486 -15.13 9.88 -3.98
N ILE A 487 -15.53 8.69 -3.52
CA ILE A 487 -14.61 7.61 -3.12
C ILE A 487 -13.71 7.19 -4.29
N SER A 488 -14.23 7.12 -5.51
CA SER A 488 -13.44 6.80 -6.70
C SER A 488 -12.38 7.86 -6.99
N ILE A 489 -12.72 9.13 -6.81
CA ILE A 489 -11.80 10.27 -6.95
C ILE A 489 -10.74 10.22 -5.85
N GLU A 490 -11.12 9.94 -4.60
CA GLU A 490 -10.18 9.79 -3.49
C GLU A 490 -9.23 8.60 -3.70
N ARG A 491 -9.73 7.44 -4.16
CA ARG A 491 -8.87 6.30 -4.52
C ARG A 491 -7.91 6.64 -5.64
N ALA A 492 -8.37 7.34 -6.68
CA ALA A 492 -7.50 7.80 -7.76
C ALA A 492 -6.44 8.78 -7.25
N ARG A 493 -6.80 9.70 -6.36
CA ARG A 493 -5.87 10.62 -5.71
C ARG A 493 -4.84 9.88 -4.86
N LEU A 494 -5.28 8.94 -4.01
CA LEU A 494 -4.41 8.11 -3.18
C LEU A 494 -3.46 7.26 -4.02
N SER A 495 -3.96 6.66 -5.10
CA SER A 495 -3.14 5.90 -6.05
C SER A 495 -2.06 6.78 -6.71
N ARG A 496 -2.40 8.01 -7.11
CA ARG A 496 -1.42 8.99 -7.63
C ARG A 496 -0.39 9.37 -6.57
N THR A 497 -0.80 9.61 -5.32
CA THR A 497 0.14 9.94 -4.24
C THR A 497 1.03 8.75 -3.88
N GLN A 498 0.48 7.53 -3.89
CA GLN A 498 1.24 6.31 -3.66
C GLN A 498 2.27 6.08 -4.76
N SER A 499 1.88 6.24 -6.03
CA SER A 499 2.80 6.18 -7.16
C SER A 499 3.87 7.27 -7.09
N MET A 500 3.52 8.49 -6.65
CA MET A 500 4.48 9.56 -6.44
C MET A 500 5.49 9.23 -5.33
N LEU A 501 5.04 8.62 -4.23
CA LEU A 501 5.92 8.17 -3.15
C LEU A 501 6.84 7.04 -3.60
N GLN A 502 6.32 6.03 -4.29
CA GLN A 502 7.12 4.94 -4.88
C GLN A 502 8.18 5.49 -5.84
N ASN A 503 7.80 6.43 -6.71
CA ASN A 503 8.76 7.09 -7.61
C ASN A 503 9.83 7.88 -6.82
N ARG A 504 9.48 8.53 -5.71
CA ARG A 504 10.44 9.21 -4.84
C ARG A 504 11.39 8.21 -4.16
N GLU A 505 10.88 7.10 -3.66
CA GLU A 505 11.67 6.01 -3.07
C GLU A 505 12.65 5.42 -4.09
N GLU A 506 12.21 5.15 -5.31
CA GLU A 506 13.11 4.69 -6.39
C GLU A 506 14.18 5.72 -6.74
N GLN A 507 13.84 7.01 -6.73
CA GLN A 507 14.82 8.07 -6.96
C GLN A 507 15.84 8.17 -5.83
N ILE A 508 15.40 8.01 -4.58
CA ILE A 508 16.30 7.95 -3.42
C ILE A 508 17.24 6.76 -3.56
N ARG A 509 16.72 5.55 -3.85
CA ARG A 509 17.53 4.35 -4.13
C ARG A 509 18.56 4.55 -5.23
N LYS A 510 18.16 5.17 -6.34
CA LYS A 510 19.10 5.48 -7.45
C LYS A 510 20.21 6.43 -7.01
N LYS A 511 19.90 7.44 -6.19
CA LYS A 511 20.89 8.38 -5.65
C LYS A 511 21.80 7.73 -4.61
N GLU A 512 21.27 6.89 -3.74
CA GLU A 512 22.05 6.10 -2.78
C GLU A 512 23.09 5.24 -3.51
N LYS A 513 22.66 4.51 -4.54
CA LYS A 513 23.55 3.72 -5.41
C LYS A 513 24.62 4.57 -6.11
N GLN A 514 24.27 5.77 -6.59
CA GLN A 514 25.22 6.69 -7.24
C GLN A 514 26.25 7.28 -6.27
N LEU A 515 25.84 7.57 -5.03
CA LEU A 515 26.73 8.14 -4.01
C LEU A 515 27.69 7.10 -3.42
N GLY A 516 27.61 5.83 -3.85
CA GLY A 516 28.40 4.75 -3.25
C GLY A 516 28.00 4.46 -1.80
N LEU A 517 26.95 5.14 -1.31
CA LEU A 517 26.17 4.77 -0.14
C LEU A 517 25.33 3.56 -0.53
N ASN A 518 25.99 2.46 -0.89
CA ASN A 518 25.37 1.15 -0.86
C ASN A 518 25.13 0.82 0.61
N LEU A 519 24.12 1.45 1.22
CA LEU A 519 23.65 1.05 2.55
C LEU A 519 23.10 -0.39 2.52
N ASP A 520 22.76 -0.91 1.33
CA ASP A 520 22.46 -2.33 1.09
C ASP A 520 23.69 -3.26 1.09
N ARG A 521 24.90 -2.73 1.33
CA ARG A 521 26.13 -3.55 1.49
C ARG A 521 26.48 -3.75 2.96
N SER A 522 25.51 -4.17 3.77
CA SER A 522 25.80 -4.72 5.10
C SER A 522 26.23 -6.19 4.99
N GLU A 523 27.54 -6.38 4.88
CA GLU A 523 28.36 -7.34 5.63
C GLU A 523 28.24 -8.87 5.43
N GLN A 524 27.41 -9.43 4.54
CA GLN A 524 27.36 -10.91 4.38
C GLN A 524 27.64 -11.50 2.99
N GLU A 525 28.14 -10.70 2.05
CA GLU A 525 28.72 -11.25 0.82
C GLU A 525 30.25 -11.29 0.93
N GLU A 526 30.77 -12.42 1.44
CA GLU A 526 32.16 -12.83 1.22
C GLU A 526 32.45 -12.66 -0.27
N VAL A 527 33.29 -11.68 -0.62
CA VAL A 527 33.79 -11.47 -1.97
C VAL A 527 34.38 -12.79 -2.45
N PRO A 528 33.75 -13.50 -3.41
CA PRO A 528 34.36 -14.67 -4.01
C PRO A 528 35.63 -14.17 -4.70
N ALA A 529 36.78 -14.73 -4.30
CA ALA A 529 38.09 -14.38 -4.84
C ALA A 529 38.01 -14.08 -6.34
N GLU A 530 38.48 -12.89 -6.71
CA GLU A 530 38.50 -12.36 -8.07
C GLU A 530 38.83 -13.47 -9.08
N LYS A 531 37.82 -13.96 -9.80
CA LYS A 531 38.06 -14.69 -11.04
C LYS A 531 38.68 -13.67 -12.00
N PRO A 532 39.90 -13.89 -12.52
CA PRO A 532 40.51 -12.98 -13.47
C PRO A 532 39.57 -12.81 -14.64
N MET A 533 39.12 -11.57 -14.86
CA MET A 533 38.30 -11.19 -16.00
C MET A 533 38.94 -11.72 -17.28
N ASN A 534 38.23 -12.61 -17.98
CA ASN A 534 38.69 -13.22 -19.23
C ASN A 534 39.03 -12.10 -20.24
N ASP A 535 40.20 -12.17 -20.86
CA ASP A 535 40.74 -11.12 -21.73
C ASP A 535 39.82 -10.79 -22.93
N GLU A 536 38.91 -11.69 -23.29
CA GLU A 536 37.88 -11.47 -24.29
C GLU A 536 36.84 -10.42 -23.87
N GLN A 537 36.45 -10.37 -22.59
CA GLN A 537 35.52 -9.36 -22.08
C GLN A 537 36.18 -7.98 -22.02
N LYS A 538 37.48 -7.91 -21.68
CA LYS A 538 38.27 -6.66 -21.74
C LYS A 538 38.40 -6.14 -23.16
N LYS A 539 38.63 -7.03 -24.15
CA LYS A 539 38.66 -6.63 -25.57
C LYS A 539 37.31 -6.15 -26.08
N ARG A 540 36.21 -6.74 -25.61
CA ARG A 540 34.85 -6.34 -26.01
C ARG A 540 34.46 -4.96 -25.45
N TRP A 541 34.91 -4.65 -24.23
CA TRP A 541 34.74 -3.31 -23.63
C TRP A 541 35.61 -2.24 -24.29
N LEU A 542 36.87 -2.56 -24.62
CA LEU A 542 37.75 -1.63 -25.34
C LEU A 542 37.31 -1.34 -26.77
N GLY A 543 36.60 -2.29 -27.42
CA GLY A 543 36.02 -2.10 -28.74
C GLY A 543 34.79 -1.17 -28.77
N PHE A 544 34.23 -0.80 -27.61
CA PHE A 544 33.11 0.14 -27.51
C PHE A 544 33.56 1.60 -27.29
N LEU A 545 34.84 1.81 -26.97
CA LEU A 545 35.44 3.10 -26.64
C LEU A 545 36.25 3.71 -27.79
N ASN A 546 36.39 2.98 -28.90
CA ASN A 546 36.85 3.48 -30.20
C ASN A 546 35.69 3.40 -31.19
#